data_AF-A0A545SFU5-F1
#
_entry.id   AF-A0A545SFU5-F1
#
_cell.length_a   1.000
_cell.length_b   1.000
_cell.length_c   1.000
_cell.angle_alpha   90.00
_cell.angle_beta   90.00
_cell.angle_gamma   90.00
#
_symmetry.space_group_name_H-M   'P 1'
#
loop_
_entity.id
_entity.type
_entity.pdbx_description
1 polymer ?
#
loop_
_entity_poly.entity_id
_entity_poly.type
_entity_poly.pdbx_seq_one_letter_code
_entity_poly.pdbx_strand_id
1 'polypeptide(L)'
;MLETLKNLWFRAPSERPPYINETAVRIRAGILLFIPLFMALTLLDAVYGIRWVVDGNTLVDTYETDWDGHTIYTAQVIRRTWDYSLQTWILFYGLFDMLAGMTVWASRLSPTILLSSFLARNMPRVWKPLAPKRFAWALGAFFITVCLVFFNPVPVAEWVNGLAGKAVLPET
;
A
#
# COMPACT_ATOMS: atom_id res chain seq x y z
N MET A 1 18.34 8.57 -24.19
CA MET A 1 18.57 8.20 -22.77
C MET A 1 18.79 9.44 -21.90
N LEU A 2 19.71 10.33 -22.28
CA LEU A 2 19.97 11.59 -21.56
C LEU A 2 18.72 12.49 -21.41
N GLU A 3 17.90 12.60 -22.47
CA GLU A 3 16.65 13.36 -22.41
C GLU A 3 15.62 12.80 -21.43
N THR A 4 15.53 11.47 -21.32
CA THR A 4 14.62 10.80 -20.38
C THR A 4 15.04 11.03 -18.93
N LEU A 5 16.33 11.21 -18.65
CA LEU A 5 16.81 11.56 -17.30
C LEU A 5 16.68 13.06 -17.02
N LYS A 6 16.92 13.90 -18.04
CA LYS A 6 16.88 15.37 -17.92
C LYS A 6 15.45 15.91 -17.79
N ASN A 7 14.56 15.43 -18.66
CA ASN A 7 13.17 15.89 -18.76
C ASN A 7 12.18 14.92 -18.10
N LEU A 8 12.60 13.69 -17.77
CA LEU A 8 11.76 12.67 -17.13
C LEU A 8 10.52 12.40 -18.00
N TRP A 9 9.34 12.52 -17.41
CA TRP A 9 8.06 12.50 -18.11
C TRP A 9 7.50 13.90 -18.42
N PHE A 10 8.23 14.98 -18.17
CA PHE A 10 7.78 16.34 -18.48
C PHE A 10 8.19 16.76 -19.89
N ARG A 11 7.40 17.64 -20.50
CA ARG A 11 7.73 18.21 -21.81
C ARG A 11 8.89 19.19 -21.71
N ALA A 12 8.75 20.18 -20.83
CA ALA A 12 9.77 21.13 -20.47
C ALA A 12 9.61 21.49 -18.97
N PRO A 13 10.63 21.31 -18.12
CA PRO A 13 10.55 21.60 -16.69
C PRO A 13 10.23 23.06 -16.33
N SER A 14 10.51 24.00 -17.25
CA SER A 14 10.28 25.44 -17.09
C SER A 14 8.89 25.91 -17.55
N GLU A 15 8.12 25.05 -18.22
CA GLU A 15 6.83 25.40 -18.80
C GLU A 15 5.75 25.61 -17.72
N ARG A 16 4.93 26.66 -17.88
CA ARG A 16 3.79 26.97 -17.00
C ARG A 16 2.54 27.17 -17.87
N PRO A 17 1.53 26.27 -17.82
CA PRO A 17 1.43 25.10 -16.94
C PRO A 17 2.32 23.93 -17.41
N PRO A 18 2.84 23.10 -16.49
CA PRO A 18 3.67 21.96 -16.86
C PRO A 18 2.84 20.87 -17.56
N TYR A 19 3.39 20.34 -18.66
CA TYR A 19 2.85 19.20 -19.40
C TYR A 19 3.60 17.92 -19.08
N ILE A 20 2.85 16.82 -18.97
CA ILE A 20 3.34 15.49 -18.65
C ILE A 20 3.02 14.49 -19.77
N ASN A 21 3.91 13.52 -19.98
CA ASN A 21 3.74 12.43 -20.92
C ASN A 21 2.72 11.43 -20.36
N GLU A 22 1.53 11.44 -20.95
CA GLU A 22 0.41 10.59 -20.55
C GLU A 22 0.76 9.10 -20.64
N THR A 23 1.58 8.70 -21.62
CA THR A 23 2.01 7.30 -21.78
C THR A 23 2.81 6.83 -20.56
N ALA A 24 3.77 7.63 -20.09
CA ALA A 24 4.53 7.32 -18.87
C ALA A 24 3.63 7.31 -17.63
N VAL A 25 2.65 8.21 -17.56
CA VAL A 25 1.68 8.26 -16.44
C VAL A 25 0.81 6.99 -16.41
N ARG A 26 0.38 6.48 -17.58
CA ARG A 26 -0.41 5.24 -17.67
C ARG A 26 0.40 4.02 -17.23
N ILE A 27 1.67 3.93 -17.65
CA ILE A 27 2.58 2.85 -17.20
C ILE A 27 2.77 2.92 -15.68
N ARG A 28 3.01 4.11 -15.12
CA ARG A 28 3.09 4.29 -13.65
C ARG A 28 1.81 3.85 -12.97
N ALA A 29 0.64 4.26 -13.47
CA ALA A 29 -0.63 3.88 -12.89
C ALA A 29 -0.83 2.35 -12.91
N GLY A 30 -0.40 1.67 -13.98
CA GLY A 30 -0.41 0.21 -14.07
C GLY A 30 0.51 -0.46 -13.03
N ILE A 31 1.72 0.06 -12.83
CA ILE A 31 2.65 -0.46 -11.80
C ILE A 31 2.05 -0.26 -10.40
N LEU A 32 1.50 0.92 -10.12
CA LEU A 32 0.92 1.24 -8.81
C LEU A 32 -0.38 0.51 -8.51
N LEU A 33 -1.05 -0.07 -9.51
CA LEU A 33 -2.24 -0.91 -9.32
C LEU A 33 -1.95 -2.17 -8.48
N PHE A 34 -0.68 -2.57 -8.40
CA PHE A 34 -0.23 -3.64 -7.50
C PHE A 34 -0.56 -3.33 -6.03
N ILE A 35 -0.46 -2.07 -5.60
CA ILE A 35 -0.69 -1.67 -4.20
C ILE A 35 -2.14 -1.94 -3.77
N PRO A 36 -3.19 -1.39 -4.42
CA PRO A 36 -4.57 -1.65 -4.03
C PRO A 36 -4.96 -3.12 -4.22
N LEU A 37 -4.39 -3.83 -5.20
CA LEU A 37 -4.61 -5.27 -5.35
C LEU A 37 -4.07 -6.04 -4.14
N PHE A 38 -2.84 -5.77 -3.73
CA PHE A 38 -2.24 -6.37 -2.54
C PHE A 38 -3.06 -6.05 -1.28
N MET A 39 -3.51 -4.81 -1.12
CA MET A 39 -4.39 -4.41 -0.01
C MET A 39 -5.71 -5.20 0.01
N ALA A 40 -6.37 -5.33 -1.15
CA ALA A 40 -7.62 -6.06 -1.26
C ALA A 40 -7.45 -7.53 -0.85
N LEU A 41 -6.37 -8.18 -1.28
CA LEU A 41 -6.05 -9.56 -0.90
C LEU A 41 -5.76 -9.70 0.58
N THR A 42 -5.02 -8.74 1.17
CA THR A 42 -4.76 -8.77 2.63
C THR A 42 -6.03 -8.57 3.45
N LEU A 43 -6.95 -7.72 2.98
CA LEU A 43 -8.24 -7.52 3.63
C LEU A 43 -9.12 -8.77 3.50
N LEU A 44 -9.07 -9.45 2.36
CA LEU A 44 -9.77 -10.71 2.15
C LEU A 44 -9.25 -11.80 3.10
N ASP A 45 -7.93 -11.95 3.25
CA ASP A 45 -7.34 -12.87 4.24
C ASP A 45 -7.67 -12.47 5.68
N ALA A 46 -7.70 -11.17 6.00
CA ALA A 46 -8.05 -10.72 7.34
C ALA A 46 -9.52 -11.00 7.71
N VAL A 47 -10.44 -10.87 6.74
CA VAL A 47 -11.88 -11.09 6.98
C VAL A 47 -12.24 -12.58 6.98
N TYR A 48 -11.76 -13.32 5.98
CA TYR A 48 -12.17 -14.70 5.69
C TYR A 48 -11.13 -15.77 6.04
N GLY A 49 -9.90 -15.37 6.38
CA GLY A 49 -8.84 -16.30 6.73
C GLY A 49 -9.10 -17.03 8.05
N ILE A 50 -8.35 -18.12 8.25
CA ILE A 50 -8.43 -18.94 9.47
C ILE A 50 -7.97 -18.09 10.66
N ARG A 51 -8.89 -17.88 11.61
CA ARG A 51 -8.66 -17.05 12.82
C ARG A 51 -7.99 -17.81 13.95
N TRP A 52 -8.07 -19.13 13.91
CA TRP A 52 -7.72 -20.02 15.00
C TRP A 52 -6.75 -21.07 14.49
N VAL A 53 -5.56 -21.14 15.08
CA VAL A 53 -4.52 -22.11 14.74
C VAL A 53 -4.40 -23.09 15.89
N VAL A 54 -4.43 -24.38 15.57
CA VAL A 54 -4.26 -25.45 16.56
C VAL A 54 -2.78 -25.60 16.88
N ASP A 55 -2.42 -25.61 18.17
CA ASP A 55 -1.05 -25.91 18.59
C ASP A 55 -0.80 -27.41 18.58
N GLY A 56 -0.02 -27.87 17.60
CA GLY A 56 0.31 -29.29 17.41
C GLY A 56 1.06 -29.93 18.58
N ASN A 57 1.72 -29.15 19.44
CA ASN A 57 2.42 -29.70 20.61
C ASN A 57 1.47 -30.05 21.77
N THR A 58 0.27 -29.46 21.77
CA THR A 58 -0.76 -29.70 22.79
C THR A 58 -1.82 -30.69 22.32
N LEU A 59 -1.64 -31.26 21.13
CA LEU A 59 -2.58 -32.17 20.51
C LEU A 59 -2.50 -33.53 21.22
N VAL A 60 -3.54 -33.83 21.99
CA VAL A 60 -3.67 -35.07 22.75
C VAL A 60 -4.93 -35.80 22.25
N ASP A 61 -4.77 -37.07 21.91
CA ASP A 61 -5.88 -37.96 21.61
C ASP A 61 -6.70 -38.17 22.89
N THR A 62 -8.02 -37.94 22.82
CA THR A 62 -8.90 -38.15 23.97
C THR A 62 -9.24 -39.63 24.16
N TYR A 63 -8.82 -40.51 23.23
CA TYR A 63 -9.16 -41.93 23.16
C TYR A 63 -10.68 -42.19 23.03
N GLU A 64 -11.42 -41.15 22.66
CA GLU A 64 -12.85 -41.21 22.41
C GLU A 64 -13.11 -41.10 20.91
N THR A 65 -14.17 -41.76 20.46
CA THR A 65 -14.65 -41.70 19.08
C THR A 65 -16.04 -41.10 19.05
N ASP A 66 -16.28 -40.24 18.07
CA ASP A 66 -17.63 -39.76 17.76
C ASP A 66 -18.50 -40.91 17.22
N TRP A 67 -19.81 -40.68 17.13
CA TRP A 67 -20.79 -41.65 16.63
C TRP A 67 -20.51 -42.14 15.21
N ASP A 68 -19.79 -41.35 14.41
CA ASP A 68 -19.34 -41.68 13.06
C ASP A 68 -17.94 -42.34 13.02
N GLY A 69 -17.34 -42.64 14.17
CA GLY A 69 -16.05 -43.33 14.27
C GLY A 69 -14.81 -42.43 14.07
N HIS A 70 -14.98 -41.11 14.10
CA HIS A 70 -13.85 -40.17 14.08
C HIS A 70 -13.20 -40.06 15.47
N THR A 71 -11.87 -40.18 15.54
CA THR A 71 -11.11 -40.01 16.79
C THR A 71 -11.10 -38.54 17.22
N ILE A 72 -11.46 -38.28 18.47
CA ILE A 72 -11.55 -36.93 19.04
C ILE A 72 -10.18 -36.53 19.59
N TYR A 73 -9.71 -35.34 19.22
CA TYR A 73 -8.47 -34.76 19.71
C TYR A 73 -8.78 -33.50 20.51
N THR A 74 -8.08 -33.29 21.62
CA THR A 74 -8.06 -32.03 22.37
C THR A 74 -6.76 -31.29 22.10
N ALA A 75 -6.84 -29.98 21.90
CA ALA A 75 -5.67 -29.14 21.66
C ALA A 75 -5.94 -27.71 22.11
N GLN A 76 -4.88 -27.00 22.49
CA GLN A 76 -4.93 -25.56 22.69
C GLN A 76 -5.04 -24.86 21.33
N VAL A 77 -5.84 -23.81 21.31
CA VAL A 77 -6.12 -23.04 20.09
C VAL A 77 -5.62 -21.62 20.31
N ILE A 78 -4.78 -21.16 19.38
CA ILE A 78 -4.18 -19.82 19.42
C ILE A 78 -4.91 -18.95 18.40
N ARG A 79 -5.28 -17.74 18.81
CA ARG A 79 -5.82 -16.75 17.88
C ARG A 79 -4.70 -16.19 17.01
N ARG A 80 -4.85 -16.28 15.69
CA ARG A 80 -3.90 -15.68 14.74
C ARG A 80 -3.91 -14.16 14.89
N THR A 81 -2.73 -13.57 15.05
CA THR A 81 -2.52 -12.12 14.96
C THR A 81 -1.97 -11.78 13.58
N TRP A 82 -2.52 -10.75 12.94
CA TRP A 82 -2.03 -10.30 11.65
C TRP A 82 -0.90 -9.29 11.85
N ASP A 83 0.23 -9.55 11.22
CA ASP A 83 1.32 -8.58 11.08
C ASP A 83 1.12 -7.80 9.77
N TYR A 84 0.91 -6.49 9.90
CA TYR A 84 0.74 -5.57 8.77
C TYR A 84 2.02 -4.78 8.44
N SER A 85 3.18 -5.19 8.93
CA SER A 85 4.46 -4.49 8.72
C SER A 85 4.78 -4.31 7.24
N LEU A 86 4.68 -5.38 6.44
CA LEU A 86 4.97 -5.33 5.00
C LEU A 86 3.99 -4.41 4.25
N GLN A 87 2.71 -4.52 4.59
CA GLN A 87 1.61 -3.71 4.04
C GLN A 87 1.87 -2.23 4.31
N THR A 88 2.29 -1.91 5.53
CA THR A 88 2.62 -0.55 5.95
C THR A 88 3.80 0.02 5.15
N TRP A 89 4.87 -0.75 4.94
CA TRP A 89 5.98 -0.33 4.09
C TRP A 89 5.56 -0.06 2.64
N ILE A 90 4.71 -0.92 2.07
CA ILE A 90 4.19 -0.76 0.71
C ILE A 90 3.30 0.50 0.62
N LEU A 91 2.47 0.77 1.63
CA LEU A 91 1.64 1.96 1.70
C LEU A 91 2.50 3.23 1.84
N PHE A 92 3.55 3.21 2.66
CA PHE A 92 4.50 4.34 2.75
C PHE A 92 5.19 4.61 1.41
N TYR A 93 5.60 3.55 0.71
CA TYR A 93 6.15 3.69 -0.64
C TYR A 93 5.13 4.32 -1.59
N GLY A 94 3.88 3.84 -1.59
CA GLY A 94 2.80 4.41 -2.40
C GLY A 94 2.54 5.87 -2.07
N LEU A 95 2.51 6.24 -0.79
CA LEU A 95 2.33 7.62 -0.33
C LEU A 95 3.47 8.52 -0.83
N PHE A 96 4.71 8.08 -0.63
CA PHE A 96 5.89 8.77 -1.15
C PHE A 96 5.80 8.97 -2.66
N ASP A 97 5.43 7.94 -3.42
CA ASP A 97 5.33 8.01 -4.87
C ASP A 97 4.24 8.99 -5.34
N MET A 98 3.09 9.04 -4.66
CA MET A 98 2.01 10.00 -4.92
C MET A 98 2.47 11.45 -4.67
N LEU A 99 3.15 11.68 -3.56
CA LEU A 99 3.69 13.00 -3.20
C LEU A 99 4.83 13.43 -4.13
N ALA A 100 5.73 12.51 -4.47
CA ALA A 100 6.82 12.73 -5.41
C ALA A 100 6.29 13.17 -6.78
N GLY A 101 5.18 12.59 -7.25
CA GLY A 101 4.56 12.99 -8.52
C GLY A 101 4.08 14.44 -8.56
N MET A 102 3.78 15.08 -7.42
CA MET A 102 3.14 16.39 -7.39
C MET A 102 3.99 17.52 -7.96
N THR A 103 5.32 17.45 -7.83
CA THR A 103 6.22 18.53 -8.28
C THR A 103 7.28 18.02 -9.24
N VAL A 104 7.79 18.91 -10.08
CA VAL A 104 8.85 18.58 -11.06
C VAL A 104 10.14 18.12 -10.37
N TRP A 105 10.43 18.70 -9.20
CA TRP A 105 11.63 18.36 -8.45
C TRP A 105 11.47 17.02 -7.74
N ALA A 106 10.38 16.83 -6.98
CA ALA A 106 10.17 15.61 -6.21
C ALA A 106 9.98 14.37 -7.10
N SER A 107 9.47 14.53 -8.32
CA SER A 107 9.23 13.39 -9.22
C SER A 107 10.51 12.68 -9.63
N ARG A 108 11.67 13.35 -9.51
CA ARG A 108 12.99 12.75 -9.78
C ARG A 108 13.42 11.75 -8.71
N LEU A 109 12.85 11.84 -7.51
CA LEU A 109 13.16 10.96 -6.39
C LEU A 109 12.38 9.65 -6.43
N SER A 110 11.30 9.57 -7.22
CA SER A 110 10.51 8.35 -7.33
C SER A 110 11.14 7.35 -8.31
N PRO A 111 11.44 6.13 -7.85
CA PRO A 111 11.88 5.04 -8.71
C PRO A 111 10.81 4.67 -9.76
N THR A 112 9.52 4.66 -9.39
CA THR A 112 8.43 4.30 -10.31
C THR A 112 8.34 5.28 -11.48
N ILE A 113 8.53 6.57 -11.21
CA ILE A 113 8.45 7.62 -12.23
C ILE A 113 9.63 7.51 -13.20
N LEU A 114 10.83 7.24 -12.69
CA LEU A 114 12.00 6.99 -13.52
C LEU A 114 11.80 5.77 -14.41
N LEU A 115 11.34 4.67 -13.81
CA LEU A 115 11.07 3.42 -14.53
C LEU A 115 9.99 3.60 -15.60
N SER A 116 8.88 4.25 -15.27
CA SER A 116 7.79 4.47 -16.24
C SER A 116 8.20 5.39 -17.39
N SER A 117 9.01 6.42 -17.11
CA SER A 117 9.58 7.30 -18.13
C SER A 117 10.55 6.54 -19.05
N PHE A 118 11.33 5.64 -18.48
CA PHE A 118 12.24 4.77 -19.24
C PHE A 118 11.47 3.78 -20.12
N LEU A 119 10.43 3.12 -19.60
CA LEU A 119 9.59 2.20 -20.36
C LEU A 119 8.82 2.91 -21.48
N ALA A 120 8.39 4.15 -21.27
CA ALA A 120 7.68 4.96 -22.26
C ALA A 120 8.59 5.53 -23.37
N ARG A 121 9.92 5.35 -23.32
CA ARG A 121 10.88 6.07 -24.18
C ARG A 121 10.68 5.89 -25.68
N ASN A 122 10.22 4.71 -26.10
CA ASN A 122 10.03 4.32 -27.50
C ASN A 122 8.54 4.34 -27.91
N MET A 123 7.67 4.86 -27.04
CA MET A 123 6.23 4.94 -27.30
C MET A 123 5.85 6.37 -27.74
N PRO A 124 4.72 6.53 -28.47
CA PRO A 124 4.23 7.85 -28.83
C PRO A 124 3.98 8.70 -27.56
N ARG A 125 4.51 9.93 -27.58
CA ARG A 125 4.40 10.87 -26.46
C ARG A 125 3.13 11.69 -26.60
N VAL A 126 2.20 11.53 -25.66
CA VAL A 126 0.98 12.34 -25.59
C VAL A 126 1.11 13.31 -24.42
N TRP A 127 1.04 14.61 -24.70
CA TRP A 127 1.23 15.63 -23.68
C TRP A 127 -0.11 16.10 -23.11
N LYS A 128 -0.25 16.06 -21.79
CA LYS A 128 -1.44 16.53 -21.07
C LYS A 128 -1.04 17.48 -19.93
N PRO A 129 -1.93 18.41 -19.52
CA PRO A 129 -1.65 19.28 -18.39
C PRO A 129 -1.54 18.49 -17.07
N LEU A 130 -0.64 18.91 -16.19
CA LEU A 130 -0.38 18.25 -14.90
C LEU A 130 -1.50 18.43 -13.87
N ALA A 131 -2.25 19.54 -13.91
CA ALA A 131 -3.18 19.91 -12.85
C ALA A 131 -4.25 18.84 -12.54
N PRO A 132 -4.96 18.24 -13.52
CA PRO A 132 -5.90 17.16 -13.25
C PRO A 132 -5.24 15.91 -12.63
N LYS A 133 -3.96 15.66 -12.95
CA LYS A 133 -3.21 14.52 -12.41
C LYS A 133 -2.83 14.73 -10.95
N ARG A 134 -2.47 15.97 -10.56
CA ARG A 134 -2.22 16.32 -9.16
C ARG A 134 -3.42 16.05 -8.28
N PHE A 135 -4.62 16.39 -8.75
CA PHE A 135 -5.85 16.12 -8.02
C PHE A 135 -6.06 14.61 -7.79
N ALA A 136 -5.87 13.80 -8.84
CA ALA A 136 -5.95 12.35 -8.72
C ALA A 136 -4.91 11.77 -7.73
N TRP A 137 -3.67 12.27 -7.75
CA TRP A 137 -2.64 11.81 -6.81
C TRP A 137 -2.86 12.31 -5.38
N ALA A 138 -3.47 13.48 -5.19
CA ALA A 138 -3.89 13.96 -3.87
C ALA A 138 -4.97 13.07 -3.27
N LEU A 139 -5.97 12.67 -4.06
CA LEU A 139 -6.96 11.68 -3.64
C LEU A 139 -6.29 10.34 -3.29
N GLY A 140 -5.37 9.86 -4.13
CA GLY A 140 -4.60 8.64 -3.85
C GLY A 140 -3.82 8.71 -2.54
N ALA A 141 -3.10 9.81 -2.30
CA ALA A 141 -2.36 10.04 -1.06
C ALA A 141 -3.29 10.08 0.17
N PHE A 142 -4.45 10.71 0.05
CA PHE A 142 -5.47 10.73 1.10
C PHE A 142 -5.95 9.32 1.45
N PHE A 143 -6.36 8.52 0.45
CA PHE A 143 -6.80 7.15 0.69
C PHE A 143 -5.70 6.27 1.31
N ILE A 144 -4.46 6.39 0.83
CA ILE A 144 -3.32 5.66 1.42
C ILE A 144 -3.10 6.04 2.88
N THR A 145 -3.24 7.33 3.22
CA THR A 145 -3.12 7.80 4.61
C THR A 145 -4.20 7.19 5.50
N VAL A 146 -5.45 7.11 5.03
CA VAL A 146 -6.53 6.44 5.75
C VAL A 146 -6.23 4.95 5.94
N CYS A 147 -5.70 4.26 4.91
CA CYS A 147 -5.29 2.86 5.03
C CYS A 147 -4.16 2.68 6.07
N LEU A 148 -3.17 3.57 6.10
CA LEU A 148 -2.08 3.52 7.08
C LEU A 148 -2.61 3.60 8.52
N VAL A 149 -3.58 4.50 8.77
CA VAL A 149 -4.24 4.62 10.08
C VAL A 149 -5.01 3.35 10.42
N PHE A 150 -5.76 2.81 9.47
CA PHE A 150 -6.56 1.60 9.68
C PHE A 150 -5.71 0.37 10.02
N PHE A 151 -4.58 0.17 9.33
CA PHE A 151 -3.70 -0.99 9.56
C PHE A 151 -2.77 -0.83 10.77
N ASN A 152 -2.61 0.38 11.31
CA ASN A 152 -1.75 0.67 12.46
C ASN A 152 -2.52 1.42 13.57
N PRO A 153 -3.60 0.83 14.12
CA PRO A 153 -4.45 1.53 15.08
C PRO A 153 -3.71 1.85 16.39
N VAL A 154 -2.87 0.93 16.89
CA VAL A 154 -2.15 1.11 18.17
C VAL A 154 -1.09 2.21 18.07
N PRO A 155 -0.13 2.19 17.10
CA PRO A 155 0.85 3.28 16.98
C PRO A 155 0.19 4.65 16.75
N VAL A 156 -0.94 4.70 16.05
CA VAL A 156 -1.68 5.95 15.85
C VAL A 156 -2.36 6.41 17.14
N ALA A 157 -2.96 5.49 17.90
CA ALA A 157 -3.56 5.80 19.19
C ALA A 157 -2.52 6.36 20.17
N GLU A 158 -1.37 5.70 20.29
CA GLU A 158 -0.24 6.15 21.12
C GLU A 158 0.24 7.56 20.71
N TRP A 159 0.38 7.82 19.41
CA TRP A 159 0.79 9.13 18.91
C TRP A 159 -0.24 10.23 19.24
N VAL A 160 -1.54 9.94 19.04
CA VAL A 160 -2.63 10.89 19.36
C VAL A 160 -2.70 11.14 20.87
N ASN A 161 -2.61 10.09 21.69
CA ASN A 161 -2.64 10.18 23.14
C ASN A 161 -1.43 10.96 23.67
N GLY A 162 -0.25 10.74 23.08
CA GLY A 162 0.97 11.49 23.39
C GLY A 162 0.84 12.98 23.09
N LEU A 163 0.25 13.35 21.94
CA LEU A 163 -0.02 14.75 21.60
C LEU A 163 -1.10 15.38 22.48
N ALA A 164 -2.13 14.62 22.85
CA ALA A 164 -3.23 15.10 23.68
C ALA A 164 -2.85 15.18 25.18
N GLY A 165 -1.77 14.51 25.59
CA GLY A 165 -1.35 14.37 26.99
C GLY A 165 -2.34 13.58 27.86
N LYS A 166 -3.26 12.85 27.23
CA LYS A 166 -4.31 12.05 27.89
C LYS A 166 -4.75 10.91 26.97
N ALA A 167 -5.27 9.84 27.56
CA ALA A 167 -5.85 8.72 26.80
C ALA A 167 -7.17 9.16 26.13
N VAL A 168 -7.10 9.49 24.84
CA VAL A 168 -8.25 9.82 23.99
C VAL A 168 -8.68 8.61 23.18
N LEU A 169 -7.73 7.78 22.73
CA LEU A 169 -7.95 6.59 21.93
C LEU A 169 -7.53 5.32 22.70
N PRO A 170 -8.22 4.19 22.49
CA PRO A 170 -7.83 2.90 23.08
C PRO A 170 -6.56 2.35 22.42
N GLU A 171 -5.68 1.77 23.23
CA GLU A 171 -4.39 1.19 22.81
C GLU A 171 -4.42 -0.35 22.75
N THR A 172 -5.60 -0.97 22.95
CA THR A 172 -5.83 -2.43 23.01
C THR A 172 -7.08 -2.85 22.27
#